data_AF-A0A966SZU9-F1
#
_entry.id   AF-A0A966SZU9-F1
#
_cell.length_a   1.000
_cell.length_b   1.000
_cell.length_c   1.000
_cell.angle_alpha   90.00
_cell.angle_beta   90.00
_cell.angle_gamma   90.00
#
_symmetry.space_group_name_H-M   'P 1'
#
loop_
_entity.id
_entity.type
_entity.pdbx_description
1 polymer ?
#
loop_
_entity_poly.entity_id
_entity_poly.type
_entity_poly.pdbx_seq_one_letter_code
_entity_poly.pdbx_strand_id
1 'polypeptide(L)'
;GMGLGVYATMTTGTDFFDTQRSITTLQATGLGDVLTAGSITIGSTQINIDPSTKSLNDVLAQIATALGPGSTASIDDATGRIVLTYAAAGSPTIGADGDSSNFLQIVGLRGGSTTGSGTLTTTGAVAVPLVRASSMSLSPTVASDTQAIRASGRTLNAAGAYVSTGTGDNSNSLAINALSTTQMSALGSSTFDDYYASLIGELGVQSRQSLDMATTQKALVDHLTTRRESNSGVNLDEEAAQLIRFQRAYQAAARGITALDDLLTTVIDRMGRVGL
;
A
#
# COMPACT_ATOMS: atom_id res chain seq x y z
N GLY A 1 -45.05 -13.21 13.22
CA GLY A 1 -44.46 -11.86 13.23
C GLY A 1 -43.34 -11.85 14.23
N MET A 2 -42.10 -11.76 13.78
CA MET A 2 -40.94 -11.51 14.63
C MET A 2 -40.37 -10.15 14.22
N GLY A 3 -40.54 -9.17 15.11
CA GLY A 3 -40.02 -7.83 14.92
C GLY A 3 -38.51 -7.81 15.15
N LEU A 4 -37.79 -7.24 14.20
CA LEU A 4 -36.39 -6.85 14.37
C LEU A 4 -36.28 -5.87 15.54
N GLY A 5 -35.48 -6.24 16.54
CA GLY A 5 -35.16 -5.40 17.68
C GLY A 5 -33.71 -5.61 18.08
N VAL A 6 -32.77 -5.29 17.20
CA VAL A 6 -31.35 -5.13 17.54
C VAL A 6 -30.93 -3.75 17.04
N TYR A 7 -31.33 -2.72 17.78
CA TYR A 7 -30.66 -1.42 17.69
C TYR A 7 -29.44 -1.49 18.61
N ALA A 8 -28.27 -1.46 17.99
CA ALA A 8 -26.99 -1.35 18.67
C ALA A 8 -27.00 -0.08 19.54
N THR A 9 -26.87 -0.27 20.86
CA THR A 9 -26.39 0.79 21.74
C THR A 9 -24.93 1.06 21.37
N MET A 10 -24.70 2.14 20.62
CA MET A 10 -23.37 2.70 20.43
C MET A 10 -22.88 3.28 21.76
N THR A 11 -22.17 2.45 22.50
CA THR A 11 -21.28 2.86 23.60
C THR A 11 -20.20 3.76 23.00
N THR A 12 -20.04 4.95 23.58
CA THR A 12 -18.96 5.97 23.47
C THR A 12 -17.64 5.50 22.85
N GLY A 13 -17.65 5.20 21.56
CA GLY A 13 -16.49 4.98 20.71
C GLY A 13 -16.53 6.02 19.61
N THR A 14 -15.36 6.55 19.25
CA THR A 14 -15.17 7.51 18.16
C THR A 14 -15.96 7.06 16.93
N ASP A 15 -17.01 7.80 16.56
CA ASP A 15 -17.83 7.47 15.40
C ASP A 15 -16.96 7.53 14.13
N PHE A 16 -17.42 6.90 13.05
CA PHE A 16 -16.80 6.98 11.73
C PHE A 16 -16.45 8.43 11.35
N PHE A 17 -17.32 9.38 11.69
CA PHE A 17 -17.11 10.80 11.40
C PHE A 17 -15.98 11.42 12.22
N ASP A 18 -15.77 10.98 13.46
CA ASP A 18 -14.63 11.40 14.29
C ASP A 18 -13.32 10.83 13.73
N THR A 19 -13.36 9.59 13.25
CA THR A 19 -12.25 8.95 12.54
C THR A 19 -11.90 9.71 11.26
N GLN A 20 -12.89 10.12 10.46
CA GLN A 20 -12.67 10.90 9.24
C GLN A 20 -12.08 12.29 9.53
N ARG A 21 -12.50 12.96 10.61
CA ARG A 21 -11.95 14.26 11.03
C ARG A 21 -10.54 14.18 11.60
N SER A 22 -10.11 13.01 12.06
CA SER A 22 -8.74 12.75 12.50
C SER A 22 -7.78 12.47 11.34
N ILE A 23 -8.27 12.05 10.17
CA ILE A 23 -7.44 11.71 9.00
C ILE A 23 -7.51 12.74 7.87
N THR A 24 -8.52 13.61 7.87
CA THR A 24 -8.69 14.67 6.87
C THR A 24 -7.91 15.92 7.29
N THR A 25 -7.07 16.44 6.39
CA THR A 25 -6.28 17.65 6.64
C THR A 25 -7.18 18.89 6.70
N LEU A 26 -6.78 19.89 7.47
CA LEU A 26 -7.53 21.15 7.63
C LEU A 26 -7.79 21.91 6.30
N GLN A 27 -6.99 21.69 5.25
CA GLN A 27 -7.29 22.21 3.91
C GLN A 27 -8.44 21.48 3.22
N ALA A 28 -8.57 20.17 3.48
CA ALA A 28 -9.61 19.33 2.91
C ALA A 28 -10.92 19.37 3.71
N THR A 29 -10.91 19.96 4.92
CA THR A 29 -12.12 20.18 5.72
C THR A 29 -12.99 21.33 5.20
N GLY A 30 -12.69 21.97 4.06
CA GLY A 30 -13.63 22.89 3.41
C GLY A 30 -14.06 24.10 4.24
N LEU A 31 -13.21 24.55 5.18
CA LEU A 31 -13.40 25.74 6.00
C LEU A 31 -13.34 27.03 5.17
N GLY A 32 -14.30 27.28 4.27
CA GLY A 32 -14.70 28.57 3.66
C GLY A 32 -13.67 29.46 2.94
N ASP A 33 -12.50 29.69 3.53
CA ASP A 33 -11.39 30.53 3.09
C ASP A 33 -10.07 29.74 3.12
N VAL A 34 -9.07 30.17 2.35
CA VAL A 34 -7.74 29.53 2.37
C VAL A 34 -7.12 29.69 3.77
N LEU A 35 -6.99 28.58 4.49
CA LEU A 35 -6.34 28.53 5.80
C LEU A 35 -4.83 28.80 5.62
N THR A 36 -4.33 29.81 6.32
CA THR A 36 -2.91 30.21 6.34
C THR A 36 -2.19 29.45 7.45
N ALA A 37 -1.09 28.78 7.08
CA ALA A 37 -0.20 28.13 8.03
C ALA A 37 0.46 29.17 8.94
N GLY A 38 0.68 28.82 10.19
CA GLY A 38 1.26 29.72 11.17
C GLY A 38 0.98 29.27 12.58
N SER A 39 1.04 30.17 13.54
CA SER A 39 0.78 29.86 14.95
C SER A 39 -0.43 30.60 15.46
N ILE A 40 -1.12 29.98 16.42
CA ILE A 40 -2.17 30.59 17.24
C ILE A 40 -1.78 30.50 18.71
N THR A 41 -2.23 31.45 19.52
CA THR A 41 -1.92 31.48 20.95
C THR A 41 -3.18 31.23 21.78
N ILE A 42 -3.11 30.29 22.72
CA ILE A 42 -4.19 29.96 23.65
C ILE A 42 -3.63 30.05 25.08
N GLY A 43 -4.08 31.05 25.84
CA GLY A 43 -3.48 31.38 27.14
C GLY A 43 -2.00 31.75 26.99
N SER A 44 -1.10 30.97 27.59
CA SER A 44 0.36 31.09 27.47
C SER A 44 0.98 30.13 26.44
N THR A 45 0.18 29.29 25.79
CA THR A 45 0.67 28.22 24.92
C THR A 45 0.49 28.59 23.45
N GLN A 46 1.55 28.43 22.66
CA GLN A 46 1.52 28.61 21.21
C GLN A 46 1.28 27.26 20.51
N ILE A 47 0.31 27.21 19.61
CA ILE A 47 -0.07 26.04 18.83
C ILE A 47 0.25 26.30 17.36
N ASN A 48 1.07 25.45 16.76
CA ASN A 48 1.34 25.51 15.32
C ASN A 48 0.13 24.97 14.53
N ILE A 49 -0.28 25.65 13.48
CA ILE A 49 -1.33 25.27 12.56
C ILE A 49 -0.68 25.05 11.19
N ASP A 50 -0.62 23.79 10.77
CA ASP A 50 -0.25 23.42 9.41
C ASP A 50 -1.48 22.84 8.70
N PRO A 51 -2.08 23.61 7.78
CA PRO A 51 -3.30 23.22 7.07
C PRO A 51 -3.14 21.95 6.23
N SER A 52 -1.92 21.63 5.80
CA SER A 52 -1.62 20.53 4.88
C SER A 52 -1.34 19.21 5.60
N THR A 53 -0.98 19.25 6.89
CA THR A 53 -0.55 18.06 7.64
C THR A 53 -1.39 17.80 8.89
N LYS A 54 -1.97 18.83 9.52
CA LYS A 54 -2.79 18.66 10.73
C LYS A 54 -4.25 18.44 10.41
N SER A 55 -4.90 17.62 11.24
CA SER A 55 -6.34 17.43 11.23
C SER A 55 -7.05 18.41 12.18
N LEU A 56 -8.36 18.56 12.02
CA LEU A 56 -9.17 19.42 12.91
C LEU A 56 -9.20 18.86 14.34
N ASN A 57 -9.25 17.53 14.50
CA ASN A 57 -9.22 16.89 15.81
C ASN A 57 -7.89 17.10 16.52
N ASP A 58 -6.77 17.06 15.79
CA ASP A 58 -5.44 17.33 16.38
C ASP A 58 -5.33 18.77 16.89
N VAL A 59 -5.84 19.73 16.13
CA VAL A 59 -5.86 21.14 16.53
C VAL A 59 -6.77 21.34 17.73
N LEU A 60 -7.97 20.76 17.75
CA LEU A 60 -8.88 20.85 18.89
C LEU A 60 -8.29 20.19 20.14
N ALA A 61 -7.65 19.02 20.03
CA ALA A 61 -6.97 18.37 21.15
C ALA A 61 -5.83 19.24 21.72
N GLN A 62 -5.06 19.90 20.84
CA GLN A 62 -4.02 20.84 21.27
C GLN A 62 -4.60 22.08 21.94
N ILE A 63 -5.73 22.60 21.44
CA ILE A 63 -6.45 23.70 22.09
C ILE A 63 -6.95 23.26 23.46
N ALA A 64 -7.61 22.10 23.59
CA ALA A 64 -8.08 21.57 24.88
C ALA A 64 -6.94 21.46 25.91
N THR A 65 -5.78 20.98 25.47
CA THR A 65 -4.58 20.88 26.31
C THR A 65 -4.08 22.26 26.74
N ALA A 66 -4.05 23.24 25.83
CA ALA A 66 -3.64 24.62 26.12
C ALA A 66 -4.63 25.36 27.04
N LEU A 67 -5.89 24.94 27.08
CA LEU A 67 -6.93 25.46 27.98
C LEU A 67 -6.83 24.93 29.41
N GLY A 68 -5.97 23.94 29.67
CA GLY A 68 -5.73 23.39 31.01
C GLY A 68 -6.56 22.15 31.36
N PRO A 69 -6.26 21.51 32.51
CA PRO A 69 -6.86 20.24 32.89
C PRO A 69 -8.37 20.38 33.16
N GLY A 70 -9.17 19.50 32.54
CA GLY A 70 -10.64 19.50 32.65
C GLY A 70 -11.34 20.34 31.58
N SER A 71 -10.60 21.14 30.80
CA SER A 71 -11.15 21.86 29.65
C SER A 71 -11.30 20.93 28.44
N THR A 72 -12.31 21.18 27.62
CA THR A 72 -12.57 20.41 26.40
C THR A 72 -12.69 21.35 25.21
N ALA A 73 -12.25 20.88 24.04
CA ALA A 73 -12.48 21.53 22.76
C ALA A 73 -13.06 20.48 21.83
N SER A 74 -14.31 20.67 21.45
CA SER A 74 -15.04 19.72 20.62
C SER A 74 -15.87 20.46 19.58
N ILE A 75 -16.45 19.70 18.65
CA ILE A 75 -17.47 20.21 17.75
C ILE A 75 -18.81 19.75 18.33
N ASP A 76 -19.74 20.68 18.52
CA ASP A 76 -21.13 20.32 18.80
C ASP A 76 -21.74 19.78 17.51
N ASP A 77 -21.97 18.47 17.48
CA ASP A 77 -22.51 17.80 16.30
C ASP A 77 -23.93 18.23 15.95
N ALA A 78 -24.70 18.86 16.85
CA ALA A 78 -25.99 19.43 16.53
C ALA A 78 -25.85 20.71 15.68
N THR A 79 -24.95 21.60 16.08
CA THR A 79 -24.82 22.94 15.48
C THR A 79 -23.66 23.09 14.50
N GLY A 80 -22.74 22.12 14.45
CA GLY A 80 -21.51 22.16 13.65
C GLY A 80 -20.49 23.19 14.14
N ARG A 81 -20.72 23.77 15.33
CA ARG A 81 -19.88 24.82 15.90
C ARG A 81 -18.79 24.21 16.76
N ILE A 82 -17.62 24.86 16.78
CA ILE A 82 -16.58 24.52 17.74
C ILE A 82 -17.00 25.08 19.11
N VAL A 83 -16.98 24.21 20.11
CA VAL A 83 -17.32 24.50 21.49
C VAL A 83 -16.08 24.27 22.34
N LEU A 84 -15.62 25.33 22.99
CA LEU A 84 -14.57 25.28 24.00
C LEU A 84 -15.24 25.37 25.36
N THR A 85 -15.06 24.35 26.20
CA THR A 85 -15.51 24.35 27.59
C THR A 85 -14.30 24.47 28.50
N TYR A 86 -14.36 25.40 29.44
CA TYR A 86 -13.24 25.71 30.33
C TYR A 86 -13.57 25.18 31.73
N ALA A 87 -12.74 24.28 32.26
CA ALA A 87 -12.79 23.94 33.68
C ALA A 87 -11.88 24.91 34.44
N ALA A 88 -12.39 25.49 35.53
CA ALA A 88 -11.75 26.64 36.17
C ALA A 88 -10.30 26.38 36.65
N ALA A 89 -9.33 27.08 36.04
CA ALA A 89 -8.30 27.89 36.69
C ALA A 89 -7.51 28.67 35.63
N GLY A 90 -7.95 29.90 35.34
CA GLY A 90 -7.32 30.82 34.39
C GLY A 90 -8.32 31.35 33.38
N SER A 91 -8.19 32.61 33.00
CA SER A 91 -8.91 33.20 31.85
C SER A 91 -7.97 33.10 30.65
N PRO A 92 -7.84 31.94 29.97
CA PRO A 92 -6.97 31.86 28.81
C PRO A 92 -7.49 32.80 27.74
N THR A 93 -6.62 33.68 27.26
CA THR A 93 -6.88 34.52 26.11
C THR A 93 -6.91 33.64 24.86
N ILE A 94 -7.94 33.76 24.03
CA ILE A 94 -8.02 33.06 22.75
C ILE A 94 -7.50 33.99 21.65
N GLY A 95 -6.27 33.73 21.25
CA GLY A 95 -5.50 34.49 20.30
C GLY A 95 -4.67 35.61 20.91
N ALA A 96 -3.60 35.97 20.21
CA ALA A 96 -2.72 37.09 20.53
C ALA A 96 -2.39 37.91 19.28
N ASP A 97 -1.95 39.16 19.44
CA ASP A 97 -1.60 40.05 18.30
C ASP A 97 -0.42 39.52 17.46
N GLY A 98 0.34 38.54 17.98
CA GLY A 98 1.43 37.86 17.27
C GLY A 98 1.03 36.58 16.51
N ASP A 99 -0.25 36.23 16.45
CA ASP A 99 -0.71 35.02 15.76
C ASP A 99 -0.55 35.16 14.23
N SER A 100 0.15 34.20 13.63
CA SER A 100 0.45 34.19 12.19
C SER A 100 -0.50 33.32 11.37
N SER A 101 -1.35 32.51 12.00
CA SER A 101 -2.41 31.76 11.32
C SER A 101 -3.76 32.48 11.42
N ASN A 102 -4.56 32.41 10.36
CA ASN A 102 -5.94 32.91 10.34
C ASN A 102 -6.98 31.91 10.90
N PHE A 103 -6.56 30.78 11.47
CA PHE A 103 -7.48 29.74 11.98
C PHE A 103 -8.54 30.30 12.95
N LEU A 104 -8.12 30.99 14.03
CA LEU A 104 -9.04 31.55 15.04
C LEU A 104 -10.00 32.60 14.48
N GLN A 105 -9.62 33.27 13.40
CA GLN A 105 -10.47 34.23 12.70
C GLN A 105 -11.51 33.50 11.85
N ILE A 106 -11.10 32.47 11.08
CA ILE A 106 -12.01 31.65 10.27
C ILE A 106 -13.03 30.94 11.15
N VAL A 107 -12.61 30.41 12.31
CA VAL A 107 -13.52 29.74 13.23
C VAL A 107 -14.29 30.71 14.14
N GLY A 108 -14.10 32.03 14.01
CA GLY A 108 -14.85 33.01 14.80
C GLY A 108 -14.63 32.92 16.32
N LEU A 109 -13.42 32.53 16.74
CA LEU A 109 -13.00 32.42 18.15
C LEU A 109 -11.95 33.47 18.56
N ARG A 110 -11.41 34.24 17.61
CA ARG A 110 -10.41 35.29 17.89
C ARG A 110 -10.95 36.33 18.88
N GLY A 111 -10.19 36.60 19.93
CA GLY A 111 -10.55 37.58 20.96
C GLY A 111 -11.59 37.07 21.96
N GLY A 112 -12.00 35.80 21.87
CA GLY A 112 -12.84 35.18 22.89
C GLY A 112 -12.07 35.04 24.19
N SER A 113 -12.70 35.37 25.32
CA SER A 113 -12.18 35.06 26.64
C SER A 113 -13.35 34.87 27.58
N THR A 114 -13.30 33.82 28.39
CA THR A 114 -14.25 33.59 29.48
C THR A 114 -13.49 33.62 30.79
N THR A 115 -14.03 34.31 31.79
CA THR A 115 -13.46 34.32 33.15
C THR A 115 -14.10 33.22 33.98
N GLY A 116 -13.29 32.36 34.60
CA GLY A 116 -13.77 31.22 35.39
C GLY A 116 -14.15 30.01 34.55
N SER A 117 -15.15 29.24 34.97
CA SER A 117 -15.72 28.16 34.17
C SER A 117 -16.78 28.71 33.22
N GLY A 118 -16.70 28.35 31.94
CA GLY A 118 -17.66 28.82 30.94
C GLY A 118 -17.57 28.01 29.65
N THR A 119 -18.36 28.42 28.67
CA THR A 119 -18.36 27.84 27.33
C THR A 119 -18.22 28.97 26.32
N LEU A 120 -17.23 28.86 25.44
CA LEU A 120 -17.08 29.73 24.28
C LEU A 120 -17.47 28.93 23.04
N THR A 121 -18.38 29.47 22.24
CA THR A 121 -18.81 28.87 20.98
C THR A 121 -18.50 29.84 19.84
N THR A 122 -18.17 29.31 18.66
CA THR A 122 -17.86 30.13 17.47
C THR A 122 -18.96 31.17 17.19
N THR A 123 -18.53 32.42 16.93
CA THR A 123 -19.46 33.50 16.54
C THR A 123 -19.82 33.34 15.07
N GLY A 124 -20.90 32.60 14.81
CA GLY A 124 -21.34 32.24 13.47
C GLY A 124 -21.23 30.74 13.22
N ALA A 125 -22.01 30.24 12.27
CA ALA A 125 -21.86 28.89 11.79
C ALA A 125 -20.53 28.81 11.05
N VAL A 126 -19.48 28.40 11.75
CA VAL A 126 -18.33 27.81 11.09
C VAL A 126 -18.90 26.58 10.43
N ALA A 127 -19.16 26.68 9.12
CA ALA A 127 -19.60 25.56 8.33
C ALA A 127 -18.40 24.62 8.18
N VAL A 128 -18.00 23.97 9.26
CA VAL A 128 -17.26 22.73 9.16
C VAL A 128 -18.22 21.82 8.38
N PRO A 129 -17.91 21.44 7.14
CA PRO A 129 -18.75 20.58 6.33
C PRO A 129 -18.87 19.26 7.09
N LEU A 130 -19.97 19.17 7.83
CA LEU A 130 -20.26 18.04 8.66
C LEU A 130 -20.84 16.99 7.72
N VAL A 131 -20.09 15.93 7.44
CA VAL A 131 -20.66 14.74 6.81
C VAL A 131 -21.59 14.11 7.85
N ARG A 132 -22.87 14.46 7.80
CA ARG A 132 -23.96 13.89 8.60
C ARG A 132 -24.74 12.92 7.72
N ALA A 133 -25.50 12.00 8.31
CA ALA A 133 -26.55 11.30 7.57
C ALA A 133 -27.48 12.30 6.83
N SER A 134 -27.72 13.49 7.39
CA SER A 134 -28.49 14.56 6.75
C SER A 134 -27.78 15.31 5.63
N SER A 135 -26.45 15.21 5.52
CA SER A 135 -25.67 15.83 4.43
C SER A 135 -25.23 14.81 3.37
N MET A 136 -25.49 13.51 3.61
CA MET A 136 -25.37 12.49 2.59
C MET A 136 -26.50 12.70 1.58
N SER A 137 -26.14 13.28 0.44
CA SER A 137 -27.03 13.42 -0.71
C SER A 137 -26.62 12.43 -1.79
N LEU A 138 -27.59 11.95 -2.55
CA LEU A 138 -27.29 11.35 -3.85
C LEU A 138 -26.61 12.41 -4.73
N SER A 139 -25.76 11.93 -5.65
CA SER A 139 -25.24 12.76 -6.74
C SER A 139 -26.41 13.53 -7.38
N PRO A 140 -26.27 14.83 -7.68
CA PRO A 140 -27.34 15.61 -8.32
C PRO A 140 -27.88 14.95 -9.59
N THR A 141 -27.04 14.22 -10.33
CA THR A 141 -27.44 13.41 -11.49
C THR A 141 -28.36 12.26 -11.11
N VAL A 142 -28.06 11.55 -10.02
CA VAL A 142 -28.87 10.41 -9.54
C VAL A 142 -30.12 10.89 -8.78
N ALA A 143 -30.04 12.04 -8.11
CA ALA A 143 -31.15 12.67 -7.41
C ALA A 143 -32.19 13.25 -8.38
N SER A 144 -31.74 13.85 -9.48
CA SER A 144 -32.62 14.35 -10.54
C SER A 144 -33.16 13.23 -11.43
N ASP A 145 -32.38 12.17 -11.63
CA ASP A 145 -32.78 11.02 -12.42
C ASP A 145 -32.25 9.71 -11.82
N THR A 146 -33.13 8.95 -11.15
CA THR A 146 -32.79 7.61 -10.65
C THR A 146 -32.45 6.62 -11.76
N GLN A 147 -32.82 6.91 -13.02
CA GLN A 147 -32.46 6.10 -14.19
C GLN A 147 -30.98 6.26 -14.57
N ALA A 148 -30.28 7.27 -14.03
CA ALA A 148 -28.83 7.36 -14.12
C ALA A 148 -28.13 6.20 -13.40
N ILE A 149 -28.83 5.52 -12.48
CA ILE A 149 -28.38 4.24 -11.93
C ILE A 149 -28.55 3.20 -13.05
N ARG A 150 -27.43 2.84 -13.69
CA ARG A 150 -27.34 1.90 -14.83
C ARG A 150 -27.79 0.45 -14.53
N ALA A 151 -28.42 0.22 -13.38
CA ALA A 151 -29.12 -1.02 -13.06
C ALA A 151 -30.46 -1.16 -13.83
N SER A 152 -31.04 -0.05 -14.30
CA SER A 152 -32.27 -0.07 -15.08
C SER A 152 -32.03 -0.43 -16.54
N GLY A 153 -32.96 -1.21 -17.10
CA GLY A 153 -32.99 -1.50 -18.52
C GLY A 153 -33.24 -0.23 -19.32
N ARG A 154 -32.75 -0.21 -20.56
CA ARG A 154 -33.08 0.85 -21.52
C ARG A 154 -33.71 0.21 -22.74
N THR A 155 -34.87 0.71 -23.12
CA THR A 155 -35.55 0.33 -24.36
C THR A 155 -35.38 1.42 -25.40
N LEU A 156 -35.36 1.05 -26.67
CA LEU A 156 -35.40 2.01 -27.78
C LEU A 156 -36.83 2.50 -27.96
N ASN A 157 -37.03 3.81 -27.86
CA ASN A 157 -38.31 4.41 -28.26
C ASN A 157 -38.42 4.46 -29.80
N ALA A 158 -39.62 4.76 -30.31
CA ALA A 158 -39.88 4.88 -31.74
C ALA A 158 -39.04 5.97 -32.44
N ALA A 159 -38.44 6.89 -31.69
CA ALA A 159 -37.54 7.94 -32.18
C ALA A 159 -36.05 7.53 -32.15
N GLY A 160 -35.73 6.27 -31.85
CA GLY A 160 -34.36 5.77 -31.83
C GLY A 160 -33.55 6.16 -30.59
N ALA A 161 -34.17 6.77 -29.58
CA ALA A 161 -33.52 7.12 -28.32
C ALA A 161 -33.75 6.04 -27.26
N TYR A 162 -32.68 5.70 -26.52
CA TYR A 162 -32.76 4.79 -25.39
C TYR A 162 -33.45 5.47 -24.20
N VAL A 163 -34.68 5.06 -23.91
CA VAL A 163 -35.48 5.48 -22.75
C VAL A 163 -35.46 4.40 -21.68
N SER A 164 -35.50 4.78 -20.40
CA SER A 164 -35.60 3.79 -19.33
C SER A 164 -36.96 3.11 -19.35
N THR A 165 -36.96 1.85 -18.93
CA THR A 165 -38.11 0.94 -18.81
C THR A 165 -39.00 1.21 -17.59
N GLY A 166 -38.61 2.12 -16.68
CA GLY A 166 -39.45 2.56 -15.57
C GLY A 166 -38.66 2.89 -14.30
N THR A 167 -39.27 3.65 -13.39
CA THR A 167 -38.68 3.97 -12.08
C THR A 167 -38.52 2.70 -11.25
N GLY A 168 -37.31 2.44 -10.74
CA GLY A 168 -37.01 1.27 -9.91
C GLY A 168 -36.73 -0.02 -10.69
N ASP A 169 -36.54 0.04 -12.01
CA ASP A 169 -36.15 -1.14 -12.77
C ASP A 169 -34.72 -1.59 -12.43
N ASN A 170 -34.56 -2.89 -12.18
CA ASN A 170 -33.29 -3.56 -11.91
C ASN A 170 -32.96 -4.63 -12.97
N SER A 171 -33.62 -4.59 -14.14
CA SER A 171 -33.49 -5.60 -15.19
C SER A 171 -32.07 -5.83 -15.68
N ASN A 172 -31.20 -4.82 -15.77
CA ASN A 172 -29.78 -5.06 -16.10
C ASN A 172 -29.06 -5.81 -14.97
N SER A 173 -29.35 -5.50 -13.71
CA SER A 173 -28.79 -6.24 -12.59
C SER A 173 -29.27 -7.69 -12.57
N LEU A 174 -30.53 -7.93 -12.93
CA LEU A 174 -31.08 -9.27 -13.08
C LEU A 174 -30.47 -10.00 -14.29
N ALA A 175 -30.24 -9.30 -15.40
CA ALA A 175 -29.59 -9.85 -16.58
C ALA A 175 -28.14 -10.24 -16.29
N ILE A 176 -27.39 -9.41 -15.53
CA ILE A 176 -26.04 -9.74 -15.06
C ILE A 176 -26.06 -10.98 -14.17
N ASN A 177 -27.00 -11.08 -13.22
CA ASN A 177 -27.15 -12.28 -12.41
C ASN A 177 -27.44 -13.51 -13.28
N ALA A 178 -28.33 -13.37 -14.25
CA ALA A 178 -28.70 -14.45 -15.17
C ALA A 178 -27.53 -14.94 -16.05
N LEU A 179 -26.45 -14.17 -16.26
CA LEU A 179 -25.28 -14.64 -17.01
C LEU A 179 -24.64 -15.89 -16.39
N SER A 180 -24.74 -16.07 -15.07
CA SER A 180 -24.24 -17.26 -14.37
C SER A 180 -24.98 -18.55 -14.78
N THR A 181 -26.27 -18.46 -15.12
CA THR A 181 -27.14 -19.63 -15.38
C THR A 181 -27.59 -19.75 -16.83
N THR A 182 -27.51 -18.67 -17.60
CA THR A 182 -27.98 -18.64 -18.98
C THR A 182 -26.91 -19.19 -19.91
N GLN A 183 -27.27 -20.19 -20.71
CA GLN A 183 -26.40 -20.71 -21.76
C GLN A 183 -26.27 -19.69 -22.89
N MET A 184 -25.05 -19.36 -23.26
CA MET A 184 -24.76 -18.41 -24.32
C MET A 184 -24.27 -19.14 -25.56
N SER A 185 -24.98 -19.00 -26.68
CA SER A 185 -24.55 -19.61 -27.96
C SER A 185 -23.17 -19.12 -28.42
N ALA A 186 -22.82 -17.87 -28.09
CA ALA A 186 -21.49 -17.31 -28.35
C ALA A 186 -20.35 -18.03 -27.59
N LEU A 187 -20.69 -18.71 -26.48
CA LEU A 187 -19.76 -19.49 -25.66
C LEU A 187 -19.91 -21.00 -25.90
N GLY A 188 -20.48 -21.41 -27.05
CA GLY A 188 -20.69 -22.82 -27.38
C GLY A 188 -21.85 -23.48 -26.63
N SER A 189 -22.83 -22.70 -26.18
CA SER A 189 -23.96 -23.15 -25.33
C SER A 189 -23.59 -23.50 -23.89
N SER A 190 -22.42 -23.05 -23.43
CA SER A 190 -22.05 -23.08 -22.01
C SER A 190 -22.57 -21.85 -21.27
N THR A 191 -22.71 -21.96 -19.95
CA THR A 191 -22.91 -20.79 -19.08
C THR A 191 -21.61 -19.98 -19.00
N PHE A 192 -21.70 -18.72 -18.55
CA PHE A 192 -20.51 -17.90 -18.34
C PHE A 192 -19.56 -18.53 -17.31
N ASP A 193 -20.12 -19.10 -16.23
CA ASP A 193 -19.35 -19.73 -15.15
C ASP A 193 -18.64 -21.00 -15.65
N ASP A 194 -19.32 -21.85 -16.42
CA ASP A 194 -18.72 -23.07 -16.99
C ASP A 194 -17.61 -22.73 -17.98
N TYR A 195 -17.84 -21.75 -18.85
CA TYR A 195 -16.84 -21.29 -19.81
C TYR A 195 -15.61 -20.72 -19.08
N TYR A 196 -15.82 -19.86 -18.09
CA TYR A 196 -14.74 -19.28 -17.29
C TYR A 196 -13.96 -20.34 -16.51
N ALA A 197 -14.65 -21.32 -15.90
CA ALA A 197 -14.03 -22.44 -15.22
C ALA A 197 -13.20 -23.31 -16.18
N SER A 198 -13.71 -23.57 -17.39
CA SER A 198 -12.97 -24.31 -18.43
C SER A 198 -11.72 -23.58 -18.88
N LEU A 199 -11.79 -22.25 -19.06
CA LEU A 199 -10.66 -21.40 -19.44
C LEU A 199 -9.56 -21.41 -18.36
N ILE A 200 -9.96 -21.27 -17.09
CA ILE A 200 -9.00 -21.38 -15.97
C ILE A 200 -8.41 -22.79 -15.91
N GLY A 201 -9.23 -23.82 -16.12
CA GLY A 201 -8.77 -25.21 -16.17
C GLY A 201 -7.72 -25.43 -17.25
N GLU A 202 -7.96 -24.94 -18.47
CA GLU A 202 -7.01 -25.01 -19.58
C GLU A 202 -5.72 -24.25 -19.27
N LEU A 203 -5.82 -23.03 -18.76
CA LEU A 203 -4.65 -22.24 -18.35
C LEU A 203 -3.83 -22.95 -17.26
N GLY A 204 -4.51 -23.58 -16.30
CA GLY A 204 -3.88 -24.38 -15.25
C GLY A 204 -3.13 -25.60 -15.79
N VAL A 205 -3.71 -26.30 -16.78
CA VAL A 205 -3.05 -27.41 -17.47
C VAL A 205 -1.84 -26.93 -18.26
N GLN A 206 -1.98 -25.86 -19.04
CA GLN A 206 -0.88 -25.27 -19.83
C GLN A 206 0.26 -24.76 -18.94
N SER A 207 -0.06 -24.15 -17.79
CA SER A 207 0.94 -23.70 -16.82
C SER A 207 1.70 -24.88 -16.21
N ARG A 208 0.99 -25.96 -15.82
CA ARG A 208 1.63 -27.17 -15.30
C ARG A 208 2.54 -27.81 -16.35
N GLN A 209 2.06 -27.94 -17.58
CA GLN A 209 2.86 -28.49 -18.69
C GLN A 209 4.13 -27.68 -18.94
N SER A 210 4.05 -26.35 -18.86
CA SER A 210 5.21 -25.46 -19.03
C SER A 210 6.23 -25.62 -17.90
N LEU A 211 5.78 -25.77 -16.65
CA LEU A 211 6.65 -26.06 -15.51
C LEU A 211 7.33 -27.43 -15.64
N ASP A 212 6.58 -28.47 -16.01
CA ASP A 212 7.12 -29.82 -16.22
C ASP A 212 8.14 -29.85 -17.37
N MET A 213 7.89 -29.09 -18.44
CA MET A 213 8.84 -28.95 -19.54
C MET A 213 10.11 -28.20 -19.10
N ALA A 214 9.98 -27.15 -18.30
CA ALA A 214 11.12 -26.40 -17.76
C ALA A 214 11.98 -27.26 -16.82
N THR A 215 11.36 -28.06 -15.95
CA THR A 215 12.09 -28.98 -15.05
C THR A 215 12.79 -30.08 -15.85
N THR A 216 12.13 -30.64 -16.86
CA THR A 216 12.72 -31.64 -17.76
C THR A 216 13.91 -31.07 -18.52
N GLN A 217 13.78 -29.86 -19.08
CA GLN A 217 14.89 -29.17 -19.76
C GLN A 217 16.04 -28.88 -18.81
N LYS A 218 15.76 -28.44 -17.59
CA LYS A 218 16.80 -28.24 -16.57
C LYS A 218 17.52 -29.55 -16.25
N ALA A 219 16.79 -30.65 -16.03
CA ALA A 219 17.40 -31.95 -15.77
C ALA A 219 18.28 -32.42 -16.95
N LEU A 220 17.85 -32.17 -18.18
CA LEU A 220 18.64 -32.46 -19.38
C LEU A 220 19.92 -31.63 -19.44
N VAL A 221 19.84 -30.32 -19.15
CA VAL A 221 21.00 -29.43 -19.10
C VAL A 221 21.98 -29.86 -18.01
N ASP A 222 21.48 -30.18 -16.82
CA ASP A 222 22.30 -30.66 -15.71
C ASP A 222 23.00 -31.98 -16.10
N HIS A 223 22.28 -32.93 -16.73
CA HIS A 223 22.87 -34.19 -17.22
C HIS A 223 23.94 -33.98 -18.30
N LEU A 224 23.70 -33.08 -19.26
CA LEU A 224 24.67 -32.74 -20.30
C LEU A 224 25.90 -32.03 -19.71
N THR A 225 25.70 -31.20 -18.69
CA THR A 225 26.78 -30.51 -17.98
C THR A 225 27.65 -31.51 -17.24
N THR A 226 27.07 -32.44 -16.46
CA THR A 226 27.83 -33.51 -15.82
C THR A 226 28.54 -34.42 -16.82
N ARG A 227 27.92 -34.76 -17.95
CA ARG A 227 28.60 -35.51 -19.02
C ARG A 227 29.78 -34.75 -19.61
N ARG A 228 29.61 -33.45 -19.86
CA ARG A 228 30.70 -32.58 -20.35
C ARG A 228 31.82 -32.51 -19.32
N GLU A 229 31.53 -32.34 -18.04
CA GLU A 229 32.52 -32.37 -16.96
C GLU A 229 33.18 -33.74 -16.82
N SER A 230 32.50 -34.85 -17.07
CA SER A 230 33.14 -36.18 -17.04
C SER A 230 34.12 -36.41 -18.17
N ASN A 231 33.89 -35.82 -19.35
CA ASN A 231 34.72 -36.01 -20.55
C ASN A 231 35.81 -34.93 -20.70
N SER A 232 35.49 -33.69 -20.32
CA SER A 232 36.40 -32.53 -20.39
C SER A 232 36.95 -32.12 -19.02
N GLY A 233 36.54 -32.80 -17.95
CA GLY A 233 37.07 -32.58 -16.62
C GLY A 233 38.45 -33.21 -16.50
N VAL A 234 39.39 -32.36 -16.14
CA VAL A 234 40.71 -32.77 -15.73
C VAL A 234 40.62 -33.41 -14.35
N ASN A 235 41.00 -34.67 -14.23
CA ASN A 235 41.14 -35.30 -12.93
C ASN A 235 42.48 -34.88 -12.33
N LEU A 236 42.46 -33.90 -11.41
CA LEU A 236 43.65 -33.34 -10.77
C LEU A 236 44.53 -34.40 -10.09
N ASP A 237 43.93 -35.48 -9.58
CA ASP A 237 44.68 -36.57 -8.96
C ASP A 237 45.43 -37.41 -10.00
N GLU A 238 44.85 -37.59 -11.19
CA GLU A 238 45.50 -38.30 -12.29
C GLU A 238 46.59 -37.44 -12.95
N GLU A 239 46.37 -36.13 -13.10
CA GLU A 239 47.42 -35.20 -13.52
C GLU A 239 48.54 -35.10 -12.49
N ALA A 240 48.24 -35.06 -11.19
CA ALA A 240 49.24 -35.07 -10.13
C ALA A 240 50.04 -36.38 -10.12
N ALA A 241 49.39 -37.53 -10.31
CA ALA A 241 50.06 -38.81 -10.44
C ALA A 241 50.97 -38.86 -11.69
N GLN A 242 50.50 -38.35 -12.83
CA GLN A 242 51.30 -38.21 -14.05
C GLN A 242 52.49 -37.28 -13.83
N LEU A 243 52.30 -36.15 -13.14
CA LEU A 243 53.34 -35.20 -12.81
C LEU A 243 54.40 -35.81 -11.89
N ILE A 244 53.99 -36.54 -10.84
CA ILE A 244 54.91 -37.29 -9.98
C ILE A 244 55.67 -38.35 -10.79
N ARG A 245 54.99 -39.05 -11.71
CA ARG A 245 55.63 -40.03 -12.59
C ARG A 245 56.68 -39.37 -13.49
N PHE A 246 56.37 -38.22 -14.10
CA PHE A 246 57.32 -37.46 -14.91
C PHE A 246 58.50 -36.95 -14.10
N GLN A 247 58.26 -36.44 -12.88
CA GLN A 247 59.33 -36.03 -11.96
C GLN A 247 60.26 -37.20 -11.60
N ARG A 248 59.71 -38.37 -11.28
CA ARG A 248 60.50 -39.58 -10.99
C ARG A 248 61.27 -40.06 -12.21
N ALA A 249 60.64 -40.06 -13.39
CA ALA A 249 61.31 -40.41 -14.64
C ALA A 249 62.46 -39.44 -14.96
N TYR A 250 62.27 -38.14 -14.73
CA TYR A 250 63.30 -37.13 -14.90
C TYR A 250 64.45 -37.31 -13.90
N GLN A 251 64.15 -37.55 -12.63
CA GLN A 251 65.17 -37.87 -11.62
C GLN A 251 65.96 -39.15 -11.97
N ALA A 252 65.27 -40.18 -12.48
CA ALA A 252 65.92 -41.41 -12.94
C ALA A 252 66.81 -41.16 -14.16
N ALA A 253 66.35 -40.36 -15.13
CA ALA A 253 67.14 -39.96 -16.29
C ALA A 253 68.38 -39.14 -15.87
N ALA A 254 68.23 -38.19 -14.95
CA ALA A 254 69.34 -37.41 -14.41
C ALA A 254 70.38 -38.30 -13.71
N ARG A 255 69.95 -39.26 -12.88
CA ARG A 255 70.86 -40.26 -12.28
C ARG A 255 71.54 -41.15 -13.33
N GLY A 256 70.82 -41.49 -14.40
CA GLY A 256 71.39 -42.22 -15.54
C GLY A 256 72.50 -41.42 -16.23
N ILE A 257 72.29 -40.11 -16.43
CA ILE A 257 73.31 -39.20 -16.97
C ILE A 257 74.50 -39.09 -16.03
N THR A 258 74.28 -38.95 -14.71
CA THR A 258 75.37 -38.93 -13.73
C THR A 258 76.18 -40.23 -13.75
N ALA A 259 75.52 -41.39 -13.81
CA ALA A 259 76.22 -42.67 -13.93
C ALA A 259 77.02 -42.76 -15.25
N LEU A 260 76.49 -42.24 -16.36
CA LEU A 260 77.24 -42.14 -17.61
C LEU A 260 78.44 -41.20 -17.49
N ASP A 261 78.31 -40.06 -16.82
CA ASP A 261 79.39 -39.10 -16.58
C ASP A 261 80.50 -39.70 -15.69
N ASP A 262 80.12 -40.46 -14.66
CA ASP A 262 81.06 -41.21 -13.82
C ASP A 262 81.81 -42.30 -14.61
N LEU A 263 81.11 -43.00 -15.50
CA LEU A 263 81.73 -43.98 -16.40
C LEU A 263 82.70 -43.32 -17.38
N LEU A 264 82.32 -42.18 -17.97
CA LEU A 264 83.18 -41.41 -18.87
C LEU A 264 84.42 -40.89 -18.13
N THR A 265 84.25 -40.34 -16.93
CA THR A 265 85.35 -39.89 -16.07
C THR A 265 86.28 -41.05 -15.73
N THR A 266 85.75 -42.22 -15.37
CA THR A 266 86.56 -43.42 -15.08
C THR A 266 87.37 -43.88 -16.29
N VAL A 267 86.76 -43.88 -17.49
CA VAL A 267 87.46 -44.21 -18.74
C VAL A 267 88.56 -43.19 -19.03
N ILE A 268 88.28 -41.90 -18.88
CA ILE A 268 89.24 -40.81 -19.09
C ILE A 268 90.39 -40.89 -18.08
N ASP A 269 90.13 -41.07 -16.79
CA ASP A 269 91.18 -41.10 -15.76
C ASP A 269 92.03 -42.37 -15.84
N ARG A 270 91.43 -43.54 -16.12
CA ARG A 270 92.16 -44.80 -16.24
C ARG A 270 92.92 -44.95 -17.57
N MET A 271 92.45 -44.34 -18.66
CA MET A 271 93.14 -44.39 -19.96
C MET A 271 94.02 -43.16 -20.24
N GLY A 272 93.77 -42.02 -19.57
CA GLY A 272 94.45 -40.74 -19.82
C GLY A 272 95.62 -40.42 -18.89
N ARG A 273 95.79 -41.10 -17.74
CA ARG A 273 96.90 -40.84 -16.79
C ARG A 273 98.03 -41.88 -16.80
N VAL A 274 98.12 -42.73 -17.81
CA VAL A 274 99.33 -43.53 -18.08
C VAL A 274 100.12 -42.83 -19.17
N GLY A 275 100.75 -41.70 -18.83
CA GLY A 275 101.49 -40.91 -19.80
C GLY A 275 102.04 -39.58 -19.32
N LEU A 276 102.55 -39.50 -18.09
CA LEU A 276 103.63 -38.59 -17.68
C LEU A 276 104.42 -39.22 -16.53
#